data_AF-A0A1H5WR58-F1
#
_entry.id   AF-A0A1H5WR58-F1
#
_cell.length_a   1.000
_cell.length_b   1.000
_cell.length_c   1.000
_cell.angle_alpha   90.00
_cell.angle_beta   90.00
_cell.angle_gamma   90.00
#
_symmetry.space_group_name_H-M   'P 1'
#
loop_
_entity.id
_entity.type
_entity.pdbx_description
1 polymer ?
#
loop_
_entity_poly.entity_id
_entity_poly.type
_entity_poly.pdbx_seq_one_letter_code
_entity_poly.pdbx_strand_id
1 'polypeptide(L)'
;MEKPKPMLTMSQVMNKLAQKGVVKAFSMNEKGEMKLTDFDKNYEPADLKILKSFRFEGDSNPDDEAVLYVVSDKEGQKGMLIDSYGAESNYPGDRFDQFLRDIPVNESDEFNFQA
;
A
#
# COMPACT_ATOMS: atom_id res chain seq x y z
N MET A 1 -1.18 -16.11 28.50
CA MET A 1 -1.62 -16.28 27.10
C MET A 1 -2.11 -14.92 26.64
N GLU A 2 -1.22 -14.11 26.09
CA GLU A 2 -1.61 -12.84 25.46
C GLU A 2 -2.45 -13.20 24.24
N LYS A 3 -3.73 -12.83 24.27
CA LYS A 3 -4.60 -12.99 23.10
C LYS A 3 -3.99 -12.14 21.98
N PRO A 4 -3.71 -12.68 20.78
CA PRO A 4 -3.26 -11.85 19.68
C PRO A 4 -4.29 -10.74 19.51
N LYS A 5 -3.83 -9.48 19.52
CA LYS A 5 -4.69 -8.34 19.17
C LYS A 5 -5.37 -8.70 17.85
N PRO A 6 -6.69 -8.52 17.70
CA PRO A 6 -7.32 -8.81 16.43
C PRO A 6 -6.55 -8.03 15.36
N MET A 7 -5.89 -8.74 14.45
CA MET A 7 -5.22 -8.12 13.32
C MET A 7 -6.31 -7.98 12.27
N LEU A 8 -6.57 -6.75 11.83
CA LEU A 8 -7.51 -6.54 10.74
C LEU A 8 -7.00 -7.33 9.52
N THR A 9 -7.89 -8.07 8.86
CA THR A 9 -7.54 -8.75 7.62
C THR A 9 -7.38 -7.74 6.48
N MET A 10 -6.68 -8.12 5.40
CA MET A 10 -6.52 -7.27 4.21
C MET A 10 -7.88 -6.76 3.71
N SER A 11 -8.87 -7.66 3.63
CA SER A 11 -10.24 -7.32 3.26
C SER A 11 -10.90 -6.30 4.19
N GLN A 12 -10.64 -6.37 5.51
CA GLN A 12 -11.19 -5.42 6.48
C GLN A 12 -10.54 -4.04 6.34
N VAL A 13 -9.21 -4.00 6.17
CA VAL A 13 -8.48 -2.73 5.94
C VAL A 13 -8.94 -2.10 4.63
N MET A 14 -9.02 -2.85 3.54
CA MET A 14 -9.52 -2.34 2.25
C MET A 14 -10.94 -1.78 2.37
N ASN A 15 -11.84 -2.46 3.10
CA ASN A 15 -13.18 -1.93 3.36
C ASN A 15 -13.19 -0.63 4.16
N LYS A 16 -12.32 -0.50 5.18
CA LYS A 16 -12.19 0.74 5.95
C LYS A 16 -11.58 1.88 5.12
N LEU A 17 -10.63 1.56 4.24
CA LEU A 17 -10.03 2.49 3.28
C LEU A 17 -11.06 2.97 2.26
N ALA A 18 -11.87 2.06 1.71
CA ALA A 18 -12.96 2.41 0.80
C ALA A 18 -13.97 3.37 1.45
N GLN A 19 -14.31 3.16 2.72
CA GLN A 19 -15.17 4.09 3.49
C GLN A 19 -14.55 5.47 3.68
N LYS A 20 -13.21 5.59 3.64
CA LYS A 20 -12.49 6.86 3.66
C LYS A 20 -12.27 7.46 2.26
N GLY A 21 -12.81 6.85 1.21
CA GLY A 21 -12.63 7.27 -0.18
C GLY A 21 -11.32 6.80 -0.82
N VAL A 22 -10.55 5.96 -0.13
CA VAL A 22 -9.33 5.34 -0.65
C VAL A 22 -9.71 4.04 -1.36
N VAL A 23 -10.18 4.17 -2.60
CA VAL A 23 -10.65 3.04 -3.43
C VAL A 23 -9.68 2.68 -4.56
N LYS A 24 -8.76 3.59 -4.89
CA LYS A 24 -7.82 3.44 -6.00
C LYS A 24 -6.55 2.77 -5.53
N ALA A 25 -5.95 1.94 -6.39
CA ALA A 25 -4.67 1.32 -6.12
C ALA A 25 -3.56 1.95 -6.98
N PHE A 26 -2.38 2.11 -6.41
CA PHE A 26 -1.17 2.45 -7.14
C PHE A 26 -0.55 1.17 -7.68
N SER A 27 -0.17 1.19 -8.96
CA SER A 27 0.55 0.12 -9.62
C SER A 27 1.66 0.67 -10.51
N MET A 28 2.80 0.00 -10.47
CA MET A 28 3.92 0.31 -11.35
C MET A 28 3.82 -0.51 -12.64
N ASN A 29 4.01 0.14 -13.79
CA ASN A 29 4.03 -0.54 -15.08
C ASN A 29 5.42 -1.16 -15.38
N GLU A 30 5.53 -1.90 -16.49
CA GLU A 30 6.79 -2.52 -16.94
C GLU A 30 7.92 -1.50 -17.19
N LYS A 31 7.59 -0.24 -17.44
CA LYS A 31 8.56 0.84 -17.63
C LYS A 31 9.09 1.41 -16.31
N GLY A 32 8.52 1.01 -15.17
CA GLY A 32 8.87 1.55 -13.86
C GLY A 32 8.11 2.82 -13.49
N GLU A 33 7.02 3.14 -14.21
CA GLU A 33 6.22 4.33 -13.97
C GLU A 33 5.06 3.99 -13.03
N MET A 34 4.97 4.70 -11.90
CA MET A 34 3.88 4.52 -10.95
C MET A 34 2.62 5.24 -11.45
N LYS A 35 1.51 4.52 -11.53
CA LYS A 35 0.20 5.06 -11.91
C LYS A 35 -0.85 4.73 -10.86
N LEU A 36 -1.86 5.58 -10.76
CA LEU A 36 -3.03 5.33 -9.94
C LEU A 36 -4.13 4.73 -10.82
N THR A 37 -4.89 3.77 -10.30
CA THR A 37 -6.00 3.15 -11.05
C THR A 37 -6.96 4.24 -11.55
N ASP A 38 -7.38 4.13 -12.82
CA ASP A 38 -8.22 5.11 -13.53
C ASP A 38 -7.58 6.49 -13.78
N PHE A 39 -6.28 6.65 -13.53
CA PHE A 39 -5.54 7.89 -13.79
C PHE A 39 -4.42 7.66 -14.79
N ASP A 40 -4.45 8.41 -15.90
CA ASP A 40 -3.31 8.47 -16.82
C ASP A 40 -2.27 9.51 -16.37
N LYS A 41 -1.94 9.47 -15.08
CA LYS A 41 -0.92 10.33 -14.47
C LYS A 41 0.19 9.45 -13.92
N ASN A 42 1.43 9.78 -14.30
CA ASN A 42 2.61 9.21 -13.69
C ASN A 42 2.92 9.95 -12.40
N TYR A 43 3.22 9.21 -11.35
CA TYR A 43 3.61 9.75 -10.06
C TYR A 43 5.10 9.51 -9.81
N GLU A 44 5.80 10.55 -9.40
CA GLU A 44 7.14 10.43 -8.86
C GLU A 44 7.08 10.16 -7.35
N PRO A 45 8.10 9.52 -6.75
CA PRO A 45 8.08 9.24 -5.31
C PRO A 45 7.99 10.53 -4.49
N ALA A 46 8.58 11.62 -4.98
CA ALA A 46 8.51 12.95 -4.36
C ALA A 46 7.11 13.59 -4.42
N ASP A 47 6.20 13.12 -5.28
CA ASP A 47 4.80 13.56 -5.34
C ASP A 47 3.89 12.80 -4.40
N LEU A 48 4.38 11.68 -3.87
CA LEU A 48 3.65 10.76 -3.02
C LEU A 48 4.11 10.90 -1.57
N LYS A 49 3.26 10.48 -0.64
CA LYS A 49 3.56 10.41 0.79
C LYS A 49 2.92 9.17 1.38
N ILE A 50 3.71 8.35 2.06
CA ILE A 50 3.18 7.18 2.78
C ILE A 50 2.53 7.68 4.07
N LEU A 51 1.22 7.51 4.19
CA LEU A 51 0.43 7.87 5.37
C LEU A 51 0.30 6.72 6.36
N LYS A 52 0.33 5.47 5.89
CA LYS A 52 0.29 4.30 6.77
C LYS A 52 0.78 3.04 6.06
N SER A 53 1.28 2.06 6.81
CA SER A 53 1.58 0.72 6.31
C SER A 53 0.88 -0.34 7.15
N PHE A 54 0.33 -1.36 6.49
CA PHE A 54 -0.28 -2.53 7.09
C PHE A 54 0.40 -3.77 6.55
N ARG A 55 1.03 -4.57 7.42
CA ARG A 55 1.58 -5.87 7.05
C ARG A 55 0.53 -6.93 7.30
N PHE A 56 0.32 -7.78 6.32
CA PHE A 56 -0.55 -8.94 6.37
C PHE A 56 0.32 -10.19 6.15
N GLU A 57 0.19 -11.13 7.05
CA GLU A 57 0.71 -12.48 6.88
C GLU A 57 -0.39 -13.29 6.20
N GLY A 58 -0.08 -13.96 5.09
CA GLY A 58 -1.06 -14.73 4.34
C GLY A 58 -1.62 -15.87 5.18
N ASP A 59 -2.95 -15.98 5.23
CA ASP A 59 -3.64 -17.09 5.92
C ASP A 59 -3.29 -18.46 5.31
N SER A 60 -2.77 -18.49 4.07
CA SER A 60 -2.52 -19.73 3.31
C SER A 60 -1.07 -20.20 3.33
N ASN A 61 -0.10 -19.30 3.23
CA ASN A 61 1.32 -19.61 3.36
C ASN A 61 2.00 -18.55 4.24
N PRO A 62 2.84 -18.94 5.21
CA PRO A 62 3.66 -18.00 5.98
C PRO A 62 4.69 -17.25 5.11
N ASP A 63 4.97 -17.76 3.91
CA ASP A 63 5.82 -17.11 2.91
C ASP A 63 5.07 -16.11 2.00
N ASP A 64 3.73 -16.07 2.04
CA ASP A 64 2.91 -15.09 1.33
C ASP A 64 2.72 -13.86 2.25
N GLU A 65 3.64 -12.92 2.18
CA GLU A 65 3.55 -11.68 2.96
C GLU A 65 3.11 -10.52 2.06
N ALA A 66 2.12 -9.75 2.49
CA ALA A 66 1.67 -8.57 1.77
C ALA A 66 1.75 -7.34 2.65
N VAL A 67 2.26 -6.24 2.10
CA VAL A 67 2.28 -4.94 2.77
C VAL A 67 1.42 -3.96 1.98
N LEU A 68 0.40 -3.40 2.62
CA LEU A 68 -0.42 -2.35 2.06
C LEU A 68 0.03 -1.01 2.63
N TYR A 69 0.47 -0.12 1.75
CA TYR A 69 0.79 1.27 2.07
C TYR A 69 -0.37 2.18 1.64
N VAL A 70 -0.86 2.99 2.56
CA VAL A 70 -1.76 4.10 2.23
C VAL A 70 -0.90 5.26 1.79
N VAL A 71 -1.12 5.73 0.57
CA VAL A 71 -0.32 6.78 -0.05
C VAL A 71 -1.23 7.94 -0.43
N SER A 72 -0.79 9.18 -0.19
CA SER A 72 -1.45 10.37 -0.74
C SER A 72 -0.53 11.13 -1.67
N ASP A 73 -1.09 11.71 -2.73
CA ASP A 73 -0.38 12.67 -3.54
C ASP A 73 -0.40 14.09 -2.93
N LYS A 74 0.32 15.02 -3.55
CA LYS A 74 0.33 16.44 -3.19
C LYS A 74 -1.03 17.13 -3.38
N GLU A 75 -1.91 16.59 -4.21
CA GLU A 75 -3.25 17.15 -4.48
C GLU A 75 -4.30 16.65 -3.47
N GLY A 76 -3.93 15.74 -2.56
CA GLY A 76 -4.81 15.16 -1.54
C GLY A 76 -5.57 13.92 -2.01
N GLN A 77 -5.30 13.42 -3.21
CA GLN A 77 -5.76 12.13 -3.70
C GLN A 77 -5.08 11.02 -2.91
N LYS A 78 -5.89 10.09 -2.41
CA LYS A 78 -5.43 8.95 -1.62
C LYS A 78 -5.61 7.68 -2.43
N GLY A 79 -4.60 6.83 -2.37
CA GLY A 79 -4.62 5.49 -2.95
C GLY A 79 -3.93 4.50 -2.02
N MET A 80 -4.10 3.22 -2.33
CA MET A 80 -3.41 2.13 -1.65
C MET A 80 -2.38 1.52 -2.59
N LEU A 81 -1.19 1.25 -2.07
CA LEU A 81 -0.12 0.57 -2.77
C LEU A 81 0.06 -0.78 -2.09
N ILE A 82 -0.13 -1.87 -2.82
CA ILE A 82 0.00 -3.23 -2.28
C ILE A 82 1.28 -3.83 -2.82
N ASP A 83 2.12 -4.27 -1.89
CA ASP A 83 3.39 -4.92 -2.12
C ASP A 83 3.29 -6.36 -1.60
N SER A 84 2.94 -7.27 -2.49
CA SER A 84 2.86 -8.70 -2.21
C SER A 84 4.23 -9.34 -2.47
N TYR A 85 4.94 -9.67 -1.39
CA TYR A 85 6.16 -10.46 -1.40
C TYR A 85 5.75 -11.92 -1.59
N GLY A 86 5.96 -12.44 -2.81
CA GLY A 86 5.72 -13.83 -3.19
C GLY A 86 6.63 -14.24 -4.34
N ALA A 87 6.58 -15.52 -4.74
CA ALA A 87 7.40 -16.06 -5.82
C ALA A 87 7.17 -15.38 -7.19
N GLU A 88 6.04 -14.70 -7.34
CA GLU A 88 5.71 -13.85 -8.48
C GLU A 88 5.56 -12.40 -7.99
N SER A 89 6.68 -11.72 -7.73
CA SER A 89 6.64 -10.26 -7.55
C SER A 89 6.06 -9.64 -8.82
N ASN A 90 4.87 -9.06 -8.71
CA ASN A 90 4.15 -8.45 -9.84
C ASN A 90 4.85 -7.20 -10.40
N TYR A 91 5.97 -6.80 -9.78
CA TYR A 91 6.77 -5.64 -10.14
C TYR A 91 8.24 -6.04 -10.37
N PRO A 92 8.97 -5.31 -11.24
CA PRO A 92 10.41 -5.44 -11.32
C PRO A 92 11.03 -5.00 -9.99
N GLY A 93 11.37 -5.99 -9.13
CA GLY A 93 11.71 -5.81 -7.71
C GLY A 93 12.62 -4.62 -7.43
N ASP A 94 13.78 -4.55 -8.09
CA ASP A 94 14.76 -3.47 -7.86
C ASP A 94 14.19 -2.05 -8.03
N ARG A 95 13.31 -1.83 -9.00
CA ARG A 95 12.74 -0.48 -9.26
C ARG A 95 11.63 -0.13 -8.28
N PHE A 96 10.79 -1.09 -7.96
CA PHE A 96 9.67 -0.87 -7.06
C PHE A 96 10.17 -0.61 -5.63
N ASP A 97 11.11 -1.45 -5.17
CA ASP A 97 11.79 -1.27 -3.88
C ASP A 97 12.45 0.11 -3.77
N GLN A 98 13.17 0.53 -4.81
CA GLN A 98 13.81 1.84 -4.83
C GLN A 98 12.76 2.95 -4.78
N PHE A 99 11.72 2.88 -5.62
CA PHE A 99 10.65 3.87 -5.64
C PHE A 99 10.00 4.01 -4.27
N LEU A 100 9.65 2.90 -3.62
CA LEU A 100 9.05 2.89 -2.29
C LEU A 100 9.94 3.55 -1.24
N ARG A 101 11.26 3.29 -1.28
CA ARG A 101 12.24 3.90 -0.36
C ARG A 101 12.38 5.40 -0.56
N ASP A 102 12.21 5.89 -1.79
CA ASP A 102 12.27 7.31 -2.10
C ASP A 102 10.98 8.06 -1.70
N ILE A 103 9.87 7.36 -1.42
CA ILE A 103 8.63 8.03 -0.98
C ILE A 103 8.81 8.53 0.46
N PRO A 104 8.60 9.83 0.73
CA PRO A 104 8.62 10.35 2.08
C PRO A 104 7.51 9.73 2.94
N VAL A 105 7.89 9.19 4.10
CA VAL A 105 6.95 8.63 5.09
C VAL A 105 6.45 9.77 5.97
N ASN A 106 5.14 9.96 6.00
CA ASN A 106 4.45 10.92 6.84
C ASN A 106 3.24 10.23 7.48
N GLU A 107 3.52 9.39 8.48
CA GLU A 107 2.49 8.60 9.14
C GLU A 107 1.37 9.48 9.70
N SER A 108 0.14 9.08 9.41
CA SER A 108 -1.08 9.75 9.87
C SER A 108 -1.90 8.81 10.72
N ASP A 109 -2.31 9.27 11.90
CA ASP A 109 -3.23 8.55 12.79
C ASP A 109 -4.64 8.39 12.19
N GLU A 110 -4.96 9.09 11.08
CA GLU A 110 -6.25 8.96 10.39
C GLU A 110 -6.54 7.52 9.93
N PHE A 111 -5.49 6.74 9.65
CA PHE A 111 -5.56 5.35 9.21
C PHE A 111 -5.15 4.37 10.31
N ASN A 112 -5.08 4.80 11.56
CA ASN A 112 -4.83 3.91 12.68
C ASN A 112 -6.09 3.12 13.01
N PHE A 113 -6.37 2.10 12.18
CA PHE A 113 -7.51 1.22 12.38
C PHE A 113 -7.21 0.30 13.56
N GLN A 114 -7.75 0.63 14.73
CA GLN A 114 -7.85 -0.33 15.82
C GLN A 114 -8.87 -1.40 15.45
N ALA A 115 -8.57 -2.63 15.84
CA ALA A 115 -9.39 -3.79 15.63
C ALA A 115 -10.38 -4.02 16.77
#